data_AF-A0A538P4E6-F1
#
_entry.id   AF-A0A538P4E6-F1
#
_cell.length_a   1.000
_cell.length_b   1.000
_cell.length_c   1.000
_cell.angle_alpha   90.00
_cell.angle_beta   90.00
_cell.angle_gamma   90.00
#
_symmetry.space_group_name_H-M   'P 1'
#
loop_
_entity.id
_entity.type
_entity.pdbx_description
1 polymer ?
#
loop_
_entity_poly.entity_id
_entity_poly.type
_entity_poly.pdbx_seq_one_letter_code
_entity_poly.pdbx_strand_id
1 'polypeptide(L)'
;MKDLIDGELRMMELEERLLPIAKQPVDITVPNWIGLLQQSPHPLDEAGVRADAEALLEEVIIEYQNCPPNTRQAIRKLFDTYRSFSWAATLPYAPTTEASFLRHLVLFSIKDQGTDTRDAMLLLQDLCRTAASVGVGTASILEQAAALSSDENKFGMGSTRSLLLNARSTFGPPPAMSGW
;
A
#
# COMPACT_ATOMS: atom_id res chain seq x y z
N MET A 1 17.58 1.46 -2.72
CA MET A 1 17.50 2.59 -3.66
C MET A 1 18.81 3.35 -3.63
N LYS A 2 19.46 3.51 -4.79
CA LYS A 2 20.78 4.16 -4.89
C LYS A 2 20.72 5.65 -4.56
N ASP A 3 19.69 6.32 -5.09
CA ASP A 3 19.23 7.65 -4.73
C ASP A 3 17.79 7.84 -5.26
N LEU A 4 17.11 8.92 -4.88
CA LEU A 4 15.73 9.19 -5.30
C LEU A 4 15.57 9.42 -6.81
N ILE A 5 16.60 9.90 -7.52
CA ILE A 5 16.53 10.19 -8.95
C ILE A 5 16.52 8.88 -9.74
N ASP A 6 17.38 7.93 -9.36
CA ASP A 6 17.38 6.57 -9.89
C ASP A 6 16.03 5.88 -9.65
N GLY A 7 15.47 6.03 -8.44
CA GLY A 7 14.15 5.52 -8.11
C GLY A 7 13.03 6.12 -8.97
N GLU A 8 13.04 7.44 -9.15
CA GLU A 8 12.08 8.16 -9.99
C GLU A 8 12.14 7.71 -11.45
N LEU A 9 13.34 7.56 -12.02
CA LEU A 9 13.51 7.10 -13.40
C LEU A 9 12.92 5.69 -13.60
N ARG A 10 13.19 4.78 -12.66
CA ARG A 10 12.62 3.41 -12.70
C ARG A 10 11.09 3.43 -12.55
N MET A 11 10.54 4.29 -11.69
CA MET A 11 9.07 4.44 -11.58
C MET A 11 8.45 4.97 -12.86
N MET A 12 9.12 5.93 -13.52
CA MET A 12 8.66 6.49 -14.80
C MET A 12 8.62 5.41 -15.90
N GLU A 13 9.66 4.59 -16.03
CA GLU A 13 9.70 3.49 -17.01
C GLU A 13 8.58 2.45 -16.75
N LEU A 14 8.32 2.14 -15.48
CA LEU A 14 7.21 1.26 -15.09
C LEU A 14 5.85 1.88 -15.38
N GLU A 15 5.67 3.18 -15.09
CA GLU A 15 4.46 3.93 -15.40
C GLU A 15 4.13 3.84 -16.89
N GLU A 16 5.10 4.10 -17.77
CA GLU A 16 4.90 4.06 -19.22
C GLU A 16 4.39 2.70 -19.71
N ARG A 17 4.92 1.60 -19.15
CA ARG A 17 4.50 0.24 -19.51
C ARG A 17 3.14 -0.15 -18.93
N LEU A 18 2.78 0.39 -17.77
CA LEU A 18 1.52 0.07 -17.10
C LEU A 18 0.36 0.96 -17.55
N LEU A 19 0.65 2.14 -18.09
CA LEU A 19 -0.36 3.13 -18.49
C LEU A 19 -1.43 2.58 -19.46
N PRO A 20 -1.10 1.79 -20.50
CA PRO A 20 -2.11 1.25 -21.41
C PRO A 20 -3.09 0.29 -20.71
N ILE A 21 -2.57 -0.52 -19.77
CA ILE A 21 -3.34 -1.51 -19.02
C ILE A 21 -4.23 -0.79 -18.00
N ALA A 22 -3.68 0.16 -17.24
CA ALA A 22 -4.41 0.92 -16.23
C ALA A 22 -5.55 1.76 -16.82
N LYS A 23 -5.43 2.19 -18.08
CA LYS A 23 -6.46 2.96 -18.79
C LYS A 23 -7.49 2.10 -19.52
N GLN A 24 -7.32 0.79 -19.55
CA GLN A 24 -8.27 -0.10 -20.19
C GLN A 24 -9.55 -0.20 -19.34
N PRO A 25 -10.71 0.22 -19.86
CA PRO A 25 -11.95 0.14 -19.10
C PRO A 25 -12.37 -1.31 -18.91
N VAL A 26 -12.89 -1.63 -17.73
CA VAL A 26 -13.57 -2.90 -17.47
C VAL A 26 -14.98 -2.81 -18.06
N ASP A 27 -15.32 -3.70 -18.99
CA ASP A 27 -16.68 -3.80 -19.51
C ASP A 27 -17.57 -4.51 -18.49
N ILE A 28 -18.37 -3.74 -17.76
CA ILE A 28 -19.29 -4.27 -16.74
C ILE A 28 -20.60 -4.82 -17.33
N THR A 29 -20.79 -4.70 -18.64
CA THR A 29 -22.02 -5.14 -19.31
C THR A 29 -21.96 -6.62 -19.72
N VAL A 30 -20.77 -7.21 -19.79
CA VAL A 30 -20.63 -8.63 -20.09
C VAL A 30 -21.08 -9.49 -18.90
N PRO A 31 -21.84 -10.58 -19.14
CA PRO A 31 -22.15 -11.54 -18.10
C PRO A 31 -20.88 -12.07 -17.42
N ASN A 32 -20.90 -12.17 -16.09
CA ASN A 32 -19.76 -12.62 -15.29
C ASN A 32 -18.48 -11.76 -15.45
N TRP A 33 -18.61 -10.46 -15.72
CA TRP A 33 -17.46 -9.55 -15.82
C TRP A 33 -16.53 -9.59 -14.59
N ILE A 34 -17.07 -9.80 -13.39
CA ILE A 34 -16.27 -9.95 -12.16
C ILE A 34 -15.36 -11.18 -12.24
N GLY A 35 -15.90 -12.33 -12.67
CA GLY A 35 -15.12 -13.56 -12.80
C GLY A 35 -14.05 -13.45 -13.88
N LEU A 36 -14.34 -12.74 -14.98
CA LEU A 36 -13.36 -12.45 -16.02
C LEU A 36 -12.23 -11.56 -15.49
N LEU A 37 -12.58 -10.50 -14.75
CA LEU A 37 -11.60 -9.60 -14.14
C LEU A 37 -10.68 -10.32 -13.14
N GLN A 38 -11.22 -11.26 -12.35
CA GLN A 38 -10.44 -12.07 -11.42
C GLN A 38 -9.50 -13.08 -12.10
N GLN A 39 -9.82 -13.48 -13.33
CA GLN A 39 -9.02 -14.40 -14.13
C GLN A 39 -7.98 -13.69 -15.00
N SER A 40 -8.10 -12.37 -15.16
CA SER A 40 -7.14 -11.57 -15.90
C SER A 40 -5.73 -11.71 -15.32
N PRO A 41 -4.69 -11.67 -16.16
CA PRO A 41 -3.32 -11.62 -15.69
C PRO A 41 -3.11 -10.43 -14.74
N HIS A 42 -2.19 -10.60 -13.79
CA HIS A 42 -1.79 -9.47 -12.96
C HIS A 42 -1.17 -8.37 -13.84
N PRO A 43 -1.44 -7.08 -13.60
CA PRO A 43 -0.95 -6.00 -14.48
C PRO A 43 0.57 -5.99 -14.68
N LEU A 44 1.34 -6.32 -13.63
CA LEU A 44 2.79 -6.44 -13.72
C LEU A 44 3.27 -7.62 -14.61
N ASP A 45 2.50 -8.71 -14.68
CA ASP A 45 2.80 -9.83 -15.57
C ASP A 45 2.47 -9.49 -17.03
N GLU A 46 1.31 -8.86 -17.25
CA GLU A 46 0.88 -8.41 -18.57
C GLU A 46 1.85 -7.39 -19.18
N ALA A 47 2.37 -6.46 -18.37
CA ALA A 47 3.40 -5.52 -18.79
C ALA A 47 4.81 -6.13 -18.87
N GLY A 48 5.02 -7.37 -18.40
CA GLY A 48 6.33 -8.03 -18.39
C GLY A 48 7.36 -7.34 -17.48
N VAL A 49 6.92 -6.73 -16.38
CA VAL A 49 7.77 -5.91 -15.48
C VAL A 49 7.76 -6.37 -14.02
N ARG A 50 7.14 -7.52 -13.71
CA ARG A 50 6.99 -8.00 -12.32
C ARG A 50 8.28 -7.95 -11.51
N ALA A 51 9.36 -8.55 -12.02
CA ALA A 51 10.61 -8.63 -11.29
C ALA A 51 11.21 -7.24 -10.98
N ASP A 52 11.19 -6.33 -11.96
CA ASP A 52 11.75 -4.98 -11.81
C ASP A 52 10.92 -4.13 -10.83
N ALA A 53 9.59 -4.26 -10.91
CA ALA A 53 8.65 -3.57 -10.02
C ALA A 53 8.77 -4.06 -8.57
N GLU A 54 8.83 -5.39 -8.36
CA GLU A 54 9.00 -5.98 -7.03
C GLU A 54 10.34 -5.62 -6.41
N ALA A 55 11.43 -5.64 -7.20
CA ALA A 55 12.75 -5.22 -6.74
C ALA A 55 12.76 -3.73 -6.33
N LEU A 56 12.15 -2.86 -7.15
CA LEU A 56 12.03 -1.44 -6.83
C LEU A 56 11.19 -1.22 -5.57
N LEU A 57 10.07 -1.94 -5.40
CA LEU A 57 9.22 -1.81 -4.23
C LEU A 57 9.94 -2.17 -2.94
N GLU A 58 10.69 -3.28 -2.92
CA GLU A 58 11.47 -3.66 -1.74
C GLU A 58 12.52 -2.59 -1.39
N GLU A 59 13.21 -2.06 -2.39
CA GLU A 59 14.17 -0.98 -2.19
C GLU A 59 13.54 0.31 -1.62
N VAL A 60 12.37 0.69 -2.13
CA VAL A 60 11.64 1.88 -1.69
C VAL A 60 11.09 1.70 -0.28
N ILE A 61 10.56 0.52 0.05
CA ILE A 61 10.05 0.22 1.39
C ILE A 61 11.17 0.33 2.42
N ILE A 62 12.33 -0.26 2.12
CA ILE A 62 13.51 -0.19 2.99
C ILE A 62 13.95 1.26 3.18
N GLU A 63 14.03 2.05 2.11
CA GLU A 63 14.41 3.46 2.21
C GLU A 63 13.40 4.25 3.04
N TYR A 64 12.10 4.08 2.77
CA TYR A 64 11.03 4.83 3.43
C TYR A 64 11.01 4.66 4.96
N GLN A 65 11.33 3.45 5.43
CA GLN A 65 11.43 3.15 6.86
C GLN A 65 12.57 3.90 7.55
N ASN A 66 13.68 4.13 6.85
CA ASN A 66 14.93 4.63 7.44
C ASN A 66 15.18 6.11 7.14
N CYS A 67 14.55 6.67 6.12
CA CYS A 67 14.80 8.02 5.65
C CYS A 67 14.09 9.10 6.51
N PRO A 68 14.56 10.36 6.48
CA PRO A 68 13.92 11.46 7.20
C PRO A 68 12.55 11.86 6.62
N PRO A 69 11.73 12.60 7.37
CA PRO A 69 10.35 12.94 6.96
C PRO A 69 10.21 13.62 5.59
N ASN A 70 11.17 14.48 5.21
CA ASN A 70 11.19 15.15 3.90
C ASN A 70 11.39 14.16 2.75
N THR A 71 12.26 13.15 2.93
CA THR A 71 12.45 12.07 1.95
C THR A 71 11.19 11.21 1.84
N ARG A 72 10.52 10.89 2.95
CA ARG A 72 9.21 10.20 2.90
C ARG A 72 8.16 10.98 2.14
N GLN A 73 8.10 12.31 2.34
CA GLN A 73 7.20 13.17 1.58
C GLN A 73 7.50 13.13 0.08
N ALA A 74 8.78 13.17 -0.31
CA ALA A 74 9.19 13.04 -1.70
C ALA A 74 8.77 11.68 -2.30
N ILE A 75 8.99 10.57 -1.58
CA ILE A 75 8.56 9.23 -2.01
C ILE A 75 7.05 9.17 -2.21
N ARG A 76 6.24 9.68 -1.27
CA ARG A 76 4.76 9.73 -1.45
C ARG A 76 4.37 10.51 -2.70
N LYS A 77 5.05 11.63 -2.98
CA LYS A 77 4.80 12.46 -4.17
C LYS A 77 5.12 11.69 -5.46
N LEU A 78 6.16 10.86 -5.49
CA LEU A 78 6.45 10.00 -6.63
C LEU A 78 5.30 9.01 -6.87
N PHE A 79 4.78 8.36 -5.82
CA PHE A 79 3.64 7.44 -5.95
C PHE A 79 2.32 8.12 -6.34
N ASP A 80 2.12 9.39 -5.98
CA ASP A 80 0.97 10.19 -6.46
C ASP A 80 1.14 10.63 -7.92
N THR A 81 2.38 10.81 -8.37
CA THR A 81 2.74 11.20 -9.75
C THR A 81 2.61 10.01 -10.71
N TYR A 82 3.18 8.87 -10.36
CA TYR A 82 3.19 7.64 -11.16
C TYR A 82 2.05 6.70 -10.74
N ARG A 83 0.82 7.06 -11.13
CA ARG A 83 -0.41 6.45 -10.63
C ARG A 83 -0.65 5.04 -11.15
N SER A 84 -0.29 4.74 -12.41
CA SER A 84 -0.44 3.40 -12.99
C SER A 84 0.51 2.41 -12.31
N PHE A 85 1.74 2.84 -12.03
CA PHE A 85 2.68 2.10 -11.19
C PHE A 85 2.13 1.92 -9.77
N SER A 86 1.73 3.01 -9.10
CA SER A 86 1.21 2.96 -7.73
C SER A 86 -0.03 2.06 -7.60
N TRP A 87 -0.90 2.03 -8.62
CA TRP A 87 -2.05 1.12 -8.69
C TRP A 87 -1.61 -0.35 -8.74
N ALA A 88 -0.69 -0.70 -9.65
CA ALA A 88 -0.23 -2.08 -9.84
C ALA A 88 0.78 -2.56 -8.78
N ALA A 89 1.41 -1.64 -8.05
CA ALA A 89 2.46 -1.92 -7.07
C ALA A 89 1.89 -2.65 -5.84
N THR A 90 1.99 -3.97 -5.82
CA THR A 90 1.57 -4.85 -4.71
C THR A 90 2.69 -5.81 -4.33
N LEU A 91 2.75 -6.21 -3.06
CA LEU A 91 3.74 -7.19 -2.60
C LEU A 91 3.32 -8.63 -2.97
N PRO A 92 4.24 -9.49 -3.40
CA PRO A 92 3.93 -10.84 -3.90
C PRO A 92 3.69 -11.88 -2.79
N TYR A 93 3.60 -11.45 -1.53
CA TYR A 93 3.42 -12.33 -0.37
C TYR A 93 2.33 -11.79 0.56
N ALA A 94 1.68 -12.70 1.28
CA ALA A 94 0.64 -12.35 2.24
C ALA A 94 1.24 -11.75 3.54
N PRO A 95 0.48 -10.91 4.28
CA PRO A 95 0.90 -10.33 5.56
C PRO A 95 0.76 -11.32 6.73
N THR A 96 1.37 -12.50 6.64
CA THR A 96 1.20 -13.61 7.61
C THR A 96 2.25 -13.68 8.71
N THR A 97 3.27 -12.83 8.64
CA THR A 97 4.26 -12.61 9.70
C THR A 97 4.30 -11.14 10.09
N GLU A 98 4.81 -10.81 11.27
CA GLU A 98 5.00 -9.42 11.71
C GLU A 98 5.82 -8.61 10.68
N ALA A 99 6.91 -9.19 10.18
CA ALA A 99 7.78 -8.54 9.21
C ALA A 99 7.08 -8.29 7.86
N SER A 100 6.32 -9.27 7.36
CA SER A 100 5.54 -9.08 6.12
C SER A 100 4.40 -8.08 6.32
N PHE A 101 3.71 -8.11 7.47
CA PHE A 101 2.61 -7.20 7.78
C PHE A 101 3.11 -5.75 7.86
N LEU A 102 4.25 -5.51 8.51
CA LEU A 102 4.88 -4.19 8.53
C LEU A 102 5.18 -3.68 7.12
N ARG A 103 5.74 -4.52 6.23
CA ARG A 103 6.04 -4.11 4.84
C ARG A 103 4.78 -3.71 4.07
N HIS A 104 3.69 -4.46 4.24
CA HIS A 104 2.37 -4.09 3.68
C HIS A 104 1.87 -2.74 4.21
N LEU A 105 2.00 -2.50 5.52
CA LEU A 105 1.60 -1.21 6.11
C LEU A 105 2.51 -0.04 5.72
N VAL A 106 3.79 -0.29 5.46
CA VAL A 106 4.70 0.72 4.91
C VAL A 106 4.30 1.07 3.48
N LEU A 107 4.00 0.08 2.64
CA LEU A 107 3.48 0.34 1.29
C LEU A 107 2.15 1.11 1.34
N PHE A 108 1.25 0.74 2.26
CA PHE A 108 0.03 1.51 2.54
C PHE A 108 0.33 2.97 2.89
N SER A 109 1.31 3.21 3.76
CA SER A 109 1.78 4.54 4.17
C SER A 109 2.39 5.35 3.01
N ILE A 110 3.06 4.68 2.07
CA ILE A 110 3.64 5.28 0.87
C ILE A 110 2.53 5.73 -0.10
N LYS A 111 1.52 4.88 -0.34
CA LYS A 111 0.39 5.21 -1.22
C LYS A 111 -0.50 6.31 -0.66
N ASP A 112 -0.49 6.49 0.66
CA ASP A 112 -1.04 7.66 1.35
C ASP A 112 -2.47 8.03 0.93
N GLN A 113 -3.38 7.09 1.18
CA GLN A 113 -4.82 7.10 0.82
C GLN A 113 -5.14 6.87 -0.66
N GLY A 114 -4.14 6.87 -1.55
CA GLY A 114 -4.35 6.70 -2.99
C GLY A 114 -5.32 7.74 -3.56
N THR A 115 -6.19 7.31 -4.47
CA THR A 115 -7.21 8.17 -5.10
C THR A 115 -8.56 8.17 -4.39
N ASP A 116 -8.81 7.21 -3.51
CA ASP A 116 -10.06 7.04 -2.77
C ASP A 116 -9.79 6.46 -1.37
N THR A 117 -10.12 7.24 -0.33
CA THR A 117 -9.93 6.78 1.06
C THR A 117 -10.74 5.53 1.38
N ARG A 118 -11.87 5.28 0.70
CA ARG A 118 -12.70 4.09 0.96
C ARG A 118 -11.97 2.81 0.57
N ASP A 119 -11.27 2.81 -0.56
CA ASP A 119 -10.44 1.69 -1.00
C ASP A 119 -9.27 1.47 -0.04
N ALA A 120 -8.65 2.56 0.43
CA ALA A 120 -7.60 2.48 1.44
C ALA A 120 -8.13 1.87 2.77
N MET A 121 -9.33 2.26 3.22
CA MET A 121 -9.95 1.67 4.42
C MET A 121 -10.24 0.19 4.25
N LEU A 122 -10.75 -0.23 3.08
CA LEU A 122 -11.02 -1.64 2.79
C LEU A 122 -9.72 -2.47 2.75
N LEU A 123 -8.69 -1.95 2.08
CA LEU A 123 -7.37 -2.58 2.04
C LEU A 123 -6.79 -2.74 3.46
N LEU A 124 -6.83 -1.69 4.29
CA LEU A 124 -6.32 -1.75 5.65
C LEU A 124 -7.07 -2.80 6.51
N GLN A 125 -8.40 -2.90 6.35
CA GLN A 125 -9.18 -3.92 7.03
C GLN A 125 -8.79 -5.34 6.59
N ASP A 126 -8.60 -5.55 5.28
CA ASP A 126 -8.19 -6.84 4.73
C ASP A 126 -6.80 -7.27 5.22
N LEU A 127 -5.83 -6.35 5.21
CA LEU A 127 -4.49 -6.58 5.75
C LEU A 127 -4.54 -6.99 7.23
N CYS A 128 -5.29 -6.25 8.05
CA CYS A 128 -5.45 -6.53 9.48
C CYS A 128 -6.13 -7.88 9.73
N ARG A 129 -7.20 -8.21 8.99
CA ARG A 129 -7.91 -9.49 9.11
C ARG A 129 -7.01 -10.65 8.72
N THR A 130 -6.27 -10.51 7.62
CA THR A 130 -5.35 -11.55 7.14
C THR A 130 -4.25 -11.82 8.17
N ALA A 131 -3.59 -10.77 8.69
CA ALA A 131 -2.57 -10.91 9.72
C ALA A 131 -3.13 -11.52 11.02
N ALA A 132 -4.29 -11.03 11.49
CA ALA A 132 -4.93 -11.53 12.70
C ALA A 132 -5.37 -13.00 12.58
N SER A 133 -5.81 -13.44 11.39
CA SER A 133 -6.26 -14.82 11.15
C SER A 133 -5.18 -15.89 11.40
N VAL A 134 -3.90 -15.49 11.33
CA VAL A 134 -2.75 -16.36 11.62
C VAL A 134 -2.04 -15.99 12.93
N GLY A 135 -2.65 -15.13 13.75
CA GLY A 135 -2.16 -14.79 15.10
C GLY A 135 -1.09 -13.70 15.16
N VAL A 136 -0.88 -12.91 14.11
CA VAL A 136 0.06 -11.77 14.16
C VAL A 136 -0.44 -10.70 15.13
N GLY A 137 0.42 -10.25 16.05
CA GLY A 137 0.14 -9.13 16.96
C GLY A 137 0.14 -7.80 16.22
N THR A 138 -1.03 -7.30 15.82
CA THR A 138 -1.13 -6.15 14.89
C THR A 138 -0.87 -4.78 15.54
N ALA A 139 -1.16 -4.63 16.84
CA ALA A 139 -1.27 -3.31 17.48
C ALA A 139 0.02 -2.48 17.44
N SER A 140 1.16 -3.06 17.85
CA SER A 140 2.46 -2.37 17.86
C SER A 140 2.97 -2.08 16.45
N ILE A 141 2.62 -2.91 15.47
CA ILE A 141 3.03 -2.75 14.07
C ILE A 141 2.23 -1.63 13.41
N LEU A 142 0.94 -1.50 13.72
CA LEU A 142 0.10 -0.38 13.30
C LEU A 142 0.62 0.95 13.84
N GLU A 143 1.08 1.00 15.10
CA GLU A 143 1.71 2.20 15.68
C GLU A 143 3.01 2.58 14.96
N GLN A 144 3.86 1.59 14.68
CA GLN A 144 5.11 1.80 13.93
C GLN A 144 4.82 2.37 12.54
N ALA A 145 3.88 1.79 11.80
CA ALA A 145 3.48 2.30 10.50
C ALA A 145 2.89 3.72 10.59
N ALA A 146 2.03 3.98 11.59
CA ALA A 146 1.44 5.30 11.81
C ALA A 146 2.49 6.38 12.06
N ALA A 147 3.58 6.04 12.77
CA ALA A 147 4.70 6.96 13.00
C ALA A 147 5.42 7.38 11.70
N LEU A 148 5.34 6.55 10.65
CA LEU A 148 5.91 6.83 9.33
C LEU A 148 4.92 7.53 8.39
N SER A 149 3.63 7.58 8.72
CA SER A 149 2.55 8.03 7.82
C SER A 149 2.30 9.54 7.82
N SER A 150 1.64 10.01 6.77
CA SER A 150 1.20 11.40 6.63
C SER A 150 0.07 11.72 7.60
N ASP A 151 0.05 12.98 8.05
CA ASP A 151 -1.04 13.59 8.81
C ASP A 151 -2.00 14.43 7.95
N GLU A 152 -1.81 14.44 6.63
CA GLU A 152 -2.70 15.14 5.70
C GLU A 152 -4.05 14.42 5.57
N ASN A 153 -5.14 15.17 5.73
CA ASN A 153 -6.51 14.70 5.53
C ASN A 153 -7.01 15.08 4.13
N LYS A 154 -6.59 14.34 3.10
CA LYS A 154 -6.78 14.71 1.69
C LYS A 154 -8.24 14.73 1.26
N PHE A 155 -9.06 13.86 1.86
CA PHE A 155 -10.43 13.59 1.41
C PHE A 155 -11.50 13.74 2.51
N GLY A 156 -11.14 14.34 3.65
CA GLY A 156 -12.07 14.60 4.76
C GLY A 156 -12.40 13.39 5.65
N MET A 157 -11.81 12.21 5.40
CA MET A 157 -12.05 10.98 6.16
C MET A 157 -10.92 10.62 7.15
N GLY A 158 -10.08 11.60 7.48
CA GLY A 158 -8.89 11.43 8.33
C GLY A 158 -7.62 11.30 7.51
N SER A 159 -6.46 11.31 8.17
CA SER A 159 -5.14 11.08 7.55
C SER A 159 -4.77 9.60 7.50
N THR A 160 -3.78 9.21 6.69
CA THR A 160 -3.23 7.85 6.70
C THR A 160 -2.78 7.42 8.11
N ARG A 161 -2.12 8.32 8.85
CA ARG A 161 -1.77 8.09 10.26
C ARG A 161 -3.01 7.78 11.10
N SER A 162 -4.06 8.59 10.95
CA SER A 162 -5.30 8.45 11.71
C SER A 162 -6.02 7.14 11.39
N LEU A 163 -6.03 6.70 10.12
CA LEU A 163 -6.58 5.41 9.71
C LEU A 163 -5.86 4.24 10.40
N LEU A 164 -4.52 4.26 10.44
CA LEU A 164 -3.72 3.23 11.10
C LEU A 164 -3.95 3.19 12.62
N LEU A 165 -4.03 4.37 13.27
CA LEU A 165 -4.32 4.46 14.70
C LEU A 165 -5.75 3.99 15.04
N ASN A 166 -6.74 4.29 14.19
CA ASN A 166 -8.11 3.81 14.36
C ASN A 166 -8.21 2.28 14.17
N ALA A 167 -7.47 1.74 13.19
CA ALA A 167 -7.37 0.30 13.00
C ALA A 167 -6.75 -0.39 14.22
N ARG A 168 -5.77 0.24 14.88
CA ARG A 168 -5.19 -0.27 16.14
C ARG A 168 -6.25 -0.47 17.21
N SER A 169 -7.16 0.50 17.37
CA SER A 169 -8.25 0.40 18.36
C SER A 169 -9.27 -0.70 18.02
N THR A 170 -9.37 -1.08 16.74
CA THR A 170 -10.33 -2.07 16.24
C THR A 170 -9.78 -3.49 16.25
N PHE A 171 -8.49 -3.66 15.91
CA PHE A 171 -7.83 -4.96 15.75
C PHE A 171 -6.79 -5.27 16.83
N GLY A 172 -6.49 -4.33 17.72
CA GLY A 172 -5.65 -4.55 18.89
C GLY A 172 -6.39 -5.31 19.99
N PRO A 173 -5.66 -5.84 20.99
CA PRO A 173 -6.30 -6.34 22.20
C PRO A 173 -7.15 -5.22 22.82
N PRO A 174 -8.32 -5.53 23.42
CA PRO A 174 -9.11 -4.53 24.10
C PRO A 174 -8.23 -3.81 25.13
N PRO A 175 -8.41 -2.48 25.34
CA PRO A 175 -7.66 -1.77 26.35
C PRO A 175 -7.78 -2.54 27.66
N ALA A 176 -6.66 -2.75 28.36
CA ALA A 176 -6.68 -3.31 29.69
C ALA A 176 -7.67 -2.47 30.49
N MET A 177 -8.80 -3.06 30.90
CA MET A 177 -9.74 -2.39 31.77
C MET A 177 -8.98 -2.10 33.06
N SER A 178 -8.52 -0.87 33.22
CA SER A 178 -8.02 -0.36 34.48
C SER A 178 -9.17 -0.53 35.46
N GLY A 179 -8.96 -1.41 36.44
CA GLY A 179 -9.93 -1.77 37.44
C GLY A 179 -10.53 -0.55 38.12
N TRP A 180 -11.80 -0.72 38.50
CA TRP A 180 -12.55 0.13 39.40
C TRP A 180 -11.77 0.42 40.69
#